data_AF-A0A933YPT8-F1
#
_entry.id   AF-A0A933YPT8-F1
#
_cell.length_a   1.000
_cell.length_b   1.000
_cell.length_c   1.000
_cell.angle_alpha   90.00
_cell.angle_beta   90.00
_cell.angle_gamma   90.00
#
_symmetry.space_group_name_H-M   'P 1'
#
loop_
_entity.id
_entity.type
_entity.pdbx_description
1 polymer ?
#
loop_
_entity_poly.entity_id
_entity_poly.type
_entity_poly.pdbx_seq_one_letter_code
_entity_poly.pdbx_strand_id
1 'polypeptide(L)'
;MKKMIAEGYQDAGTLKNRIKAVEAWLKKPTLLKADKGAEYAAVIEIAGCSLCMGNQARVPDGVNMFSTSTRNFDDRIGNGAKVYLGSAELGAVTALLGRLPKPAEFLKIYKEKIEPNKDKIYKYLQFDEMPEYK
;
A
#
# COMPACT_ATOMS: atom_id res chain seq x y z
N MET A 1 4.96 18.16 -4.41
CA MET A 1 4.17 19.39 -4.10
C MET A 1 4.37 20.52 -5.11
N LYS A 2 5.60 20.84 -5.56
CA LYS A 2 5.82 21.89 -6.58
C LYS A 2 5.03 21.61 -7.87
N LYS A 3 5.06 20.36 -8.37
CA LYS A 3 4.25 19.90 -9.51
C LYS A 3 2.74 20.11 -9.33
N MET A 4 2.19 19.83 -8.13
CA MET A 4 0.76 20.02 -7.85
C MET A 4 0.34 21.50 -7.99
N ILE A 5 1.19 22.43 -7.58
CA ILE A 5 0.93 23.87 -7.76
C ILE A 5 0.88 24.20 -9.26
N ALA A 6 1.81 23.67 -10.06
CA ALA A 6 1.84 23.86 -11.50
C ALA A 6 0.62 23.23 -12.20
N GLU A 7 0.10 22.12 -11.69
CA GLU A 7 -1.11 21.44 -12.17
C GLU A 7 -2.43 22.08 -11.68
N GLY A 8 -2.35 23.17 -10.90
CA GLY A 8 -3.54 23.94 -10.50
C GLY A 8 -4.31 23.34 -9.33
N TYR A 9 -3.68 22.52 -8.49
CA TYR A 9 -4.30 22.05 -7.25
C TYR A 9 -4.72 23.23 -6.36
N GLN A 10 -5.87 23.06 -5.68
CA GLN A 10 -6.47 24.09 -4.84
C GLN A 10 -5.51 24.55 -3.73
N ASP A 11 -5.57 25.86 -3.43
CA ASP A 11 -4.76 26.54 -2.40
C ASP A 11 -3.23 26.37 -2.54
N ALA A 12 -2.69 27.01 -3.58
CA ALA A 12 -1.25 27.11 -3.78
C ALA A 12 -0.50 27.80 -2.62
N GLY A 13 -1.18 28.65 -1.83
CA GLY A 13 -0.59 29.33 -0.68
C GLY A 13 -0.18 28.33 0.41
N THR A 14 -1.10 27.44 0.78
CA THR A 14 -0.84 26.36 1.74
C THR A 14 0.25 25.41 1.26
N LEU A 15 0.23 25.01 -0.02
CA LEU A 15 1.27 24.15 -0.61
C LEU A 15 2.66 24.80 -0.54
N LYS A 16 2.77 26.10 -0.83
CA LYS A 16 4.04 26.85 -0.72
C LYS A 16 4.55 26.91 0.72
N ASN A 17 3.67 27.12 1.69
CA ASN A 17 4.04 27.15 3.10
C ASN A 17 4.58 25.79 3.57
N ARG A 18 3.95 24.69 3.15
CA ARG A 18 4.44 23.34 3.45
C ARG A 18 5.80 23.06 2.81
N ILE A 19 6.01 23.46 1.55
CA ILE A 19 7.32 23.33 0.88
C ILE A 19 8.41 24.04 1.67
N LYS A 20 8.20 25.30 2.06
CA LYS A 20 9.16 26.06 2.87
C LYS A 20 9.49 25.38 4.20
N ALA A 21 8.48 24.83 4.88
CA ALA A 21 8.69 24.10 6.13
C ALA A 21 9.55 22.83 5.94
N VAL A 22 9.29 22.07 4.87
CA VAL A 22 10.10 20.88 4.54
C VAL A 22 11.54 21.28 4.20
N GLU A 23 11.74 22.30 3.37
CA GLU A 23 13.08 22.78 3.00
C GLU A 23 13.86 23.32 4.22
N ALA A 24 13.19 24.00 5.16
CA ALA A 24 13.81 24.44 6.41
C ALA A 24 14.21 23.26 7.31
N TRP A 25 13.36 22.23 7.43
CA TRP A 25 13.70 21.01 8.19
C TRP A 25 14.86 20.25 7.55
N LEU A 26 14.91 20.14 6.22
CA LEU A 26 16.03 19.49 5.51
C LEU A 26 17.38 20.17 5.76
N LYS A 27 17.41 21.49 6.04
CA LYS A 27 18.64 22.22 6.42
C LYS A 27 19.10 21.94 7.85
N LYS A 28 18.19 21.51 8.74
CA LYS A 28 18.49 21.18 10.14
C LYS A 28 17.63 19.99 10.60
N PRO A 29 17.92 18.77 10.11
CA PRO A 29 17.06 17.62 10.31
C PRO A 29 17.16 17.15 11.76
N THR A 30 16.18 17.53 12.56
CA THR A 30 16.04 17.06 13.93
C THR A 30 14.84 16.13 13.98
N LEU A 31 15.06 14.90 14.42
CA LEU A 31 14.00 13.92 14.62
C LEU A 31 13.66 13.85 16.11
N LEU A 32 12.37 13.84 16.39
CA LEU A 32 11.89 13.50 17.73
C LEU A 32 12.14 12.01 17.98
N LYS A 33 12.36 11.67 19.24
CA LYS A 33 12.33 10.28 19.73
C LYS A 33 11.10 10.13 20.60
N ALA A 34 10.49 8.95 20.57
CA ALA A 34 9.34 8.67 21.42
C ALA A 34 9.73 8.82 22.90
N ASP A 35 8.92 9.56 23.65
CA ASP A 35 8.99 9.55 25.11
C ASP A 35 8.67 8.13 25.60
N LYS A 36 9.30 7.71 26.70
CA LYS A 36 9.19 6.34 27.23
C LYS A 36 7.77 5.89 27.58
N GLY A 37 6.79 6.79 27.60
CA GLY A 37 5.38 6.52 27.91
C GLY A 37 4.40 7.15 26.89
N ALA A 38 4.84 7.40 25.67
CA ALA A 38 3.96 7.94 24.63
C ALA A 38 2.96 6.86 24.13
N GLU A 39 1.67 7.15 24.22
CA GLU A 39 0.62 6.35 23.58
C GLU A 39 0.29 6.90 22.20
N TYR A 40 0.02 5.99 21.26
CA TYR A 40 -0.16 6.30 19.85
C TYR A 40 -1.65 6.22 19.47
N ALA A 41 -2.16 7.26 18.83
CA ALA A 41 -3.32 7.17 17.97
C ALA A 41 -2.90 7.61 16.56
N ALA A 42 -3.17 6.78 15.57
CA ALA A 42 -2.86 7.11 14.18
C ALA A 42 -4.05 6.75 13.27
N VAL A 43 -4.42 7.71 12.45
CA VAL A 43 -5.19 7.52 11.21
C VAL A 43 -4.51 8.40 10.18
N ILE A 44 -4.31 7.89 8.97
CA ILE A 44 -4.63 8.56 7.69
C ILE A 44 -4.22 7.64 6.54
N GLU A 45 -5.14 7.54 5.58
CA GLU A 45 -5.20 6.63 4.44
C GLU A 45 -4.65 7.22 3.13
N ILE A 46 -4.57 6.36 2.12
CA ILE A 46 -4.41 6.61 0.68
C ILE A 46 -4.90 5.35 -0.06
N ALA A 47 -5.55 5.35 -1.22
CA ALA A 47 -6.46 6.32 -1.83
C ALA A 47 -7.66 5.49 -2.34
N GLY A 48 -8.72 5.40 -1.54
CA GLY A 48 -9.91 4.59 -1.79
C GLY A 48 -9.76 3.08 -1.46
N CYS A 49 -10.72 2.53 -0.70
CA CYS A 49 -10.60 1.18 -0.14
C CYS A 49 -10.96 0.02 -1.08
N SER A 50 -11.62 0.27 -2.21
CA SER A 50 -12.12 -0.77 -3.13
C SER A 50 -12.83 -1.91 -2.35
N LEU A 51 -12.50 -3.17 -2.64
CA LEU A 51 -13.06 -4.36 -1.98
C LEU A 51 -12.71 -4.47 -0.47
N CYS A 52 -11.69 -3.76 0.04
CA CYS A 52 -11.25 -3.87 1.44
C CYS A 52 -12.36 -3.47 2.45
N MET A 53 -13.21 -2.51 2.07
CA MET A 53 -14.36 -2.13 2.88
C MET A 53 -15.65 -2.88 2.56
N GLY A 54 -15.80 -3.39 1.33
CA GLY A 54 -17.03 -4.05 0.87
C GLY A 54 -18.26 -3.14 0.84
N ASN A 55 -18.08 -1.82 0.89
CA ASN A 55 -19.16 -0.82 0.88
C ASN A 55 -19.45 -0.23 -0.51
N GLN A 56 -18.75 -0.71 -1.54
CA GLN A 56 -18.94 -0.35 -2.95
C GLN A 56 -19.07 -1.65 -3.76
N ALA A 57 -17.98 -2.09 -4.39
CA ALA A 57 -17.90 -3.40 -4.99
C ALA A 57 -17.84 -4.49 -3.90
N ARG A 58 -18.50 -5.61 -4.17
CA ARG A 58 -18.47 -6.83 -3.35
C ARG A 58 -18.19 -8.03 -4.25
N VAL A 59 -17.58 -9.07 -3.67
CA VAL A 59 -17.40 -10.34 -4.39
C VAL A 59 -18.72 -11.11 -4.45
N PRO A 60 -18.88 -12.05 -5.41
CA PRO A 60 -20.07 -12.91 -5.46
C PRO A 60 -20.26 -13.69 -4.15
N ASP A 61 -21.50 -14.07 -3.87
CA ASP A 61 -21.84 -14.75 -2.62
C ASP A 61 -21.22 -16.15 -2.55
N GLY A 62 -20.79 -16.55 -1.34
CA GLY A 62 -20.28 -17.90 -1.06
C GLY A 62 -18.90 -18.24 -1.64
N VAL A 63 -18.19 -17.28 -2.24
CA VAL A 63 -16.88 -17.55 -2.86
C VAL A 63 -15.75 -17.70 -1.84
N ASN A 64 -14.73 -18.46 -2.22
CA ASN A 64 -13.44 -18.43 -1.54
C ASN A 64 -12.57 -17.34 -2.18
N MET A 65 -12.01 -16.44 -1.37
CA MET A 65 -11.20 -15.32 -1.83
C MET A 65 -9.87 -15.26 -1.11
N PHE A 66 -8.78 -15.01 -1.83
CA PHE A 66 -7.52 -14.58 -1.25
C PHE A 66 -7.45 -13.05 -1.29
N SER A 67 -6.98 -12.41 -0.21
CA SER A 67 -6.90 -10.96 -0.11
C SER A 67 -5.63 -10.50 0.58
N THR A 68 -5.08 -9.38 0.13
CA THR A 68 -4.03 -8.62 0.82
C THR A 68 -4.60 -7.50 1.69
N SER A 69 -5.93 -7.46 1.85
CA SER A 69 -6.61 -6.55 2.76
C SER A 69 -6.28 -6.87 4.23
N THR A 70 -6.79 -6.05 5.14
CA THR A 70 -6.45 -6.16 6.57
C THR A 70 -7.44 -6.99 7.37
N ARG A 71 -8.61 -7.33 6.81
CA ARG A 71 -9.73 -7.93 7.54
C ARG A 71 -10.51 -8.93 6.69
N ASN A 72 -10.87 -10.05 7.31
CA ASN A 72 -11.63 -11.14 6.69
C ASN A 72 -12.86 -11.54 7.52
N PHE A 73 -13.46 -10.61 8.26
CA PHE A 73 -14.71 -10.87 8.99
C PHE A 73 -15.79 -11.40 8.04
N ASP A 74 -16.67 -12.26 8.55
CA ASP A 74 -17.80 -12.77 7.77
C ASP A 74 -18.60 -11.59 7.17
N ASP A 75 -19.02 -11.76 5.92
CA ASP A 75 -19.75 -10.79 5.11
C ASP A 75 -19.05 -9.44 4.81
N ARG A 76 -17.81 -9.23 5.28
CA ARG A 76 -17.07 -7.99 5.07
C ARG A 76 -16.90 -7.65 3.59
N ILE A 77 -16.52 -8.62 2.76
CA ILE A 77 -16.16 -8.41 1.35
C ILE A 77 -17.26 -8.92 0.40
N GLY A 78 -18.09 -9.87 0.84
CA GLY A 78 -19.23 -10.45 0.11
C GLY A 78 -19.99 -11.43 1.00
N ASN A 79 -21.28 -11.68 0.75
CA ASN A 79 -22.09 -12.49 1.67
C ASN A 79 -21.64 -13.96 1.62
N GLY A 80 -21.42 -14.58 2.78
CA GLY A 80 -20.97 -15.97 2.87
C GLY A 80 -19.58 -16.23 2.28
N ALA A 81 -18.83 -15.18 1.89
CA ALA A 81 -17.50 -15.34 1.32
C ALA A 81 -16.50 -15.78 2.40
N LYS A 82 -15.63 -16.74 2.07
CA LYS A 82 -14.51 -17.16 2.94
C LYS A 82 -13.22 -16.53 2.44
N VAL A 83 -12.74 -15.55 3.21
CA VAL A 83 -11.59 -14.72 2.84
C VAL A 83 -10.34 -15.15 3.61
N TYR A 84 -9.26 -15.42 2.88
CA TYR A 84 -7.94 -15.77 3.41
C TYR A 84 -6.99 -14.59 3.20
N LEU A 85 -6.33 -14.16 4.27
CA LEU A 85 -5.38 -13.05 4.24
C LEU A 85 -3.95 -13.54 3.97
N GLY A 86 -3.19 -12.82 3.17
CA GLY A 86 -1.77 -13.09 2.98
C GLY A 86 -1.05 -12.03 2.15
N SER A 87 0.23 -12.28 1.83
CA SER A 87 1.06 -11.31 1.08
C SER A 87 0.68 -11.21 -0.39
N ALA A 88 1.12 -10.14 -1.06
CA ALA A 88 0.88 -9.93 -2.48
C ALA A 88 1.52 -11.04 -3.35
N GLU A 89 2.71 -11.52 -2.97
CA GLU A 89 3.40 -12.60 -3.67
C GLU A 89 2.63 -13.92 -3.55
N LEU A 90 2.14 -14.25 -2.36
CA LEU A 90 1.33 -15.46 -2.17
C LEU A 90 -0.01 -15.33 -2.89
N GLY A 91 -0.59 -14.13 -2.92
CA GLY A 91 -1.80 -13.84 -3.70
C GLY A 91 -1.59 -14.06 -5.19
N ALA A 92 -0.47 -13.59 -5.75
CA ALA A 92 -0.12 -13.83 -7.14
C ALA A 92 0.05 -15.32 -7.46
N VAL A 93 0.74 -16.08 -6.59
CA VAL A 93 0.90 -17.54 -6.78
C VAL A 93 -0.45 -18.26 -6.66
N THR A 94 -1.29 -17.88 -5.69
CA THR A 94 -2.62 -18.45 -5.51
C THR A 94 -3.52 -18.17 -6.72
N ALA A 95 -3.44 -16.96 -7.30
CA ALA A 95 -4.17 -16.60 -8.50
C ALA A 95 -3.73 -17.41 -9.73
N LEU A 96 -2.43 -17.70 -9.85
CA LEU A 96 -1.89 -18.53 -10.95
C LEU A 96 -2.28 -20.01 -10.82
N LEU A 97 -2.33 -20.54 -9.60
CA LEU A 97 -2.63 -21.95 -9.35
C LEU A 97 -4.12 -22.25 -9.19
N GLY A 98 -4.95 -21.25 -8.95
CA GLY A 98 -6.38 -21.40 -8.62
C GLY A 98 -6.64 -22.06 -7.26
N ARG A 99 -5.61 -22.24 -6.44
CA ARG A 99 -5.67 -22.85 -5.10
C ARG A 99 -4.54 -22.34 -4.22
N LEU A 100 -4.63 -22.55 -2.91
CA LEU A 100 -3.51 -22.31 -2.02
C LEU A 100 -2.35 -23.28 -2.34
N PRO A 101 -1.13 -22.77 -2.55
CA PRO A 101 0.05 -23.61 -2.75
C PRO A 101 0.49 -24.28 -1.44
N LYS A 102 1.21 -25.40 -1.56
CA LYS A 102 2.04 -25.89 -0.46
C LYS A 102 3.24 -24.96 -0.26
N PRO A 103 3.83 -24.89 0.96
CA PRO A 103 5.00 -24.06 1.22
C PRO A 103 6.16 -24.28 0.24
N ALA A 104 6.43 -25.54 -0.12
CA ALA A 104 7.48 -25.88 -1.08
C ALA A 104 7.21 -25.36 -2.50
N GLU A 105 5.94 -25.38 -2.95
CA GLU A 105 5.54 -24.86 -4.26
C GLU A 105 5.72 -23.34 -4.33
N PHE A 106 5.27 -22.64 -3.28
CA PHE A 106 5.44 -21.20 -3.15
C PHE A 106 6.92 -20.80 -3.14
N LEU A 107 7.73 -21.43 -2.26
CA LEU A 107 9.15 -21.11 -2.13
C LEU A 107 9.93 -21.38 -3.41
N LYS A 108 9.56 -22.41 -4.17
CA LYS A 108 10.16 -22.68 -5.49
C LYS A 108 9.89 -21.53 -6.46
N ILE A 109 8.63 -21.11 -6.61
CA ILE A 109 8.24 -20.01 -7.52
C ILE A 109 8.89 -18.70 -7.07
N TYR A 110 8.91 -18.42 -5.77
CA TYR A 110 9.55 -17.23 -5.21
C TYR A 110 11.04 -17.15 -5.57
N LYS A 111 11.79 -18.24 -5.33
CA LYS A 111 13.23 -18.32 -5.66
C LYS A 111 13.51 -18.19 -7.15
N GLU A 112 12.60 -18.71 -7.98
CA GLU A 112 12.79 -18.69 -9.43
C GLU A 112 12.45 -17.33 -10.05
N LYS A 113 11.35 -16.69 -9.62
CA LYS A 113 10.79 -15.51 -10.31
C LYS A 113 11.05 -14.19 -9.59
N ILE A 114 10.99 -14.19 -8.25
CA ILE A 114 11.00 -12.96 -7.43
C ILE A 114 12.42 -12.67 -6.93
N GLU A 115 13.08 -13.68 -6.35
CA GLU A 115 14.40 -13.50 -5.74
C GLU A 115 15.48 -12.91 -6.65
N PRO A 116 15.63 -13.34 -7.92
CA PRO A 116 16.64 -12.78 -8.83
C PRO A 116 16.35 -11.35 -9.29
N ASN A 117 15.12 -10.85 -9.07
CA ASN A 117 14.65 -9.56 -9.57
C ASN A 117 14.29 -8.57 -8.46
N LYS A 118 14.61 -8.86 -7.20
CA LYS A 118 14.22 -8.06 -6.02
C LYS A 118 14.54 -6.57 -6.19
N ASP A 119 15.74 -6.24 -6.66
CA ASP A 119 16.19 -4.85 -6.83
C ASP A 119 15.45 -4.08 -7.91
N LYS A 120 14.79 -4.79 -8.84
CA LYS A 120 13.95 -4.19 -9.89
C LYS A 120 12.49 -4.10 -9.43
N ILE A 121 12.01 -5.11 -8.72
CA ILE A 121 10.62 -5.20 -8.25
C ILE A 121 10.35 -4.21 -7.12
N TYR A 122 11.25 -4.12 -6.14
CA TYR A 122 11.03 -3.35 -4.91
C TYR A 122 11.64 -1.94 -4.99
N LYS A 123 11.32 -1.20 -6.07
CA LYS A 123 11.70 0.21 -6.23
C LYS A 123 10.54 1.13 -5.81
N TYR A 124 10.85 2.16 -5.03
CA TYR A 124 9.90 3.19 -4.63
C TYR A 124 9.89 4.36 -5.62
N LEU A 125 8.78 5.10 -5.69
CA LEU A 125 8.66 6.30 -6.52
C LEU A 125 9.41 7.48 -5.86
N GLN A 126 10.46 7.97 -6.53
CA GLN A 126 11.25 9.13 -6.12
C GLN A 126 11.00 10.30 -7.09
N PHE A 127 10.02 11.15 -6.77
CA PHE A 127 9.52 12.17 -7.71
C PHE A 127 10.55 13.25 -8.08
N ASP A 128 11.57 13.47 -7.25
CA ASP A 128 12.68 14.37 -7.52
C ASP A 128 13.70 13.80 -8.52
N GLU A 129 13.68 12.49 -8.77
CA GLU A 129 14.52 11.84 -9.79
C GLU A 129 13.80 11.72 -11.14
N MET A 130 12.47 11.86 -11.16
CA MET A 130 11.59 11.67 -12.33
C MET A 130 11.42 12.99 -13.13
N PRO A 131 11.92 13.09 -14.38
CA PRO A 131 11.91 14.33 -15.15
C PRO A 131 10.54 15.00 -15.31
N GLU A 132 9.48 14.20 -15.43
CA GLU A 132 8.11 14.67 -15.64
C GLU A 132 7.51 15.38 -14.41
N TYR A 133 8.11 15.21 -13.22
CA TYR A 133 7.70 15.82 -11.96
C TYR A 133 8.57 17.00 -11.51
N LYS A 134 9.62 17.34 -12.27
CA LYS A 134 10.53 18.46 -12.00
C LYS A 134 9.92 19.81 -12.37
#